data_AF-A0A941X8M5-F1
#
_entry.id   AF-A0A941X8M5-F1
#
_cell.length_a   1.000
_cell.length_b   1.000
_cell.length_c   1.000
_cell.angle_alpha   90.00
_cell.angle_beta   90.00
_cell.angle_gamma   90.00
#
_symmetry.space_group_name_H-M   'P 1'
#
loop_
_entity.id
_entity.type
_entity.pdbx_description
1 polymer ?
#
loop_
_entity_poly.entity_id
_entity_poly.type
_entity_poly.pdbx_seq_one_letter_code
_entity_poly.pdbx_strand_id
1 'polypeptide(L)'
;MAVKNEAQIMTGGIVGTSYNTFLEKCFYGVGCVGDNHNEVGTVLPSSELLSDAQVRTMNSAASGIVLSDPFVSSLKMWRPGENGPALIEEDYVQSNWWTSEGNYDVSWYDESRTEFTISTPEQLAGLAYLVNTCHTFSGKTILLTNDIDLAEHLWVPIGRNSRNAQSVAIFGGTFDGGGT
;
A
#
# COMPACT_ATOMS: atom_id res chain seq x y z
N MET A 1 -34.28 22.25 -19.98
CA MET A 1 -33.28 22.98 -19.17
C MET A 1 -33.34 22.36 -17.79
N ALA A 2 -32.54 21.32 -17.55
CA ALA A 2 -32.55 20.59 -16.28
C ALA A 2 -31.38 21.11 -15.44
N VAL A 3 -31.72 21.52 -14.22
CA VAL A 3 -30.85 22.16 -13.25
C VAL A 3 -29.71 21.20 -12.89
N LYS A 4 -28.46 21.66 -13.02
CA LYS A 4 -27.31 21.03 -12.37
C LYS A 4 -27.57 21.13 -10.87
N ASN A 5 -27.94 20.03 -10.21
CA ASN A 5 -27.93 19.99 -8.76
C ASN A 5 -26.54 19.57 -8.29
N GLU A 6 -26.09 20.31 -7.30
CA GLU A 6 -24.73 20.31 -6.76
C GLU A 6 -24.32 18.93 -6.25
N ALA A 7 -23.07 18.57 -6.50
CA ALA A 7 -22.36 17.39 -6.03
C ALA A 7 -23.04 16.03 -6.32
N GLN A 8 -22.55 15.33 -7.35
CA GLN A 8 -22.49 13.87 -7.27
C GLN A 8 -21.55 13.52 -6.11
N ILE A 9 -22.11 13.46 -4.89
CA ILE A 9 -21.36 13.07 -3.70
C ILE A 9 -21.11 11.57 -3.85
N MET A 10 -19.90 11.18 -4.27
CA MET A 10 -19.39 9.86 -3.90
C MET A 10 -19.35 9.83 -2.37
N THR A 11 -20.26 9.08 -1.76
CA THR A 11 -20.44 9.03 -0.29
C THR A 11 -19.66 7.89 0.36
N GLY A 12 -18.93 7.10 -0.43
CA GLY A 12 -18.02 6.08 0.07
C GLY A 12 -17.38 5.28 -1.06
N GLY A 13 -16.06 5.35 -1.16
CA GLY A 13 -15.28 4.54 -2.09
C GLY A 13 -13.95 4.17 -1.47
N ILE A 14 -13.51 2.93 -1.68
CA ILE A 14 -12.13 2.53 -1.44
C ILE A 14 -11.42 2.71 -2.79
N VAL A 15 -10.59 3.74 -2.91
CA VAL A 15 -9.79 3.99 -4.11
C VAL A 15 -8.45 3.29 -3.97
N GLY A 16 -8.06 2.58 -5.01
CA GLY A 16 -6.94 1.67 -5.01
C GLY A 16 -5.57 2.28 -5.28
N THR A 17 -4.53 1.50 -5.00
CA THR A 17 -3.16 1.74 -5.48
C THR A 17 -2.97 1.10 -6.85
N SER A 18 -1.92 1.48 -7.57
CA SER A 18 -1.69 1.09 -8.97
C SER A 18 -1.41 -0.41 -9.22
N TYR A 19 -1.49 -1.30 -8.20
CA TYR A 19 -0.86 -2.63 -8.26
C TYR A 19 -1.65 -3.88 -7.97
N ASN A 20 -2.90 -3.82 -7.56
CA ASN A 20 -3.73 -5.02 -7.49
C ASN A 20 -5.12 -4.68 -8.00
N THR A 21 -5.76 -5.62 -8.70
CA THR A 21 -7.11 -5.47 -9.23
C THR A 21 -8.08 -5.14 -8.10
N PHE A 22 -8.40 -3.86 -7.92
CA PHE A 22 -9.51 -3.43 -7.08
C PHE A 22 -10.80 -3.82 -7.80
N LEU A 23 -11.63 -4.65 -7.17
CA LEU A 23 -13.05 -4.58 -7.47
C LEU A 23 -13.53 -3.26 -6.88
N GLU A 24 -13.79 -2.30 -7.76
CA GLU A 24 -14.50 -1.06 -7.50
C GLU A 24 -15.67 -1.34 -6.56
N LYS A 25 -15.56 -0.88 -5.31
CA LYS A 25 -16.70 -0.78 -4.41
C LYS A 25 -16.94 0.68 -4.12
N CYS A 26 -17.27 1.41 -5.18
CA CYS A 26 -17.92 2.70 -5.04
C CYS A 26 -19.37 2.43 -4.63
N PHE A 27 -19.78 2.99 -3.50
CA PHE A 27 -21.13 2.87 -2.98
C PHE A 27 -21.87 4.18 -3.18
N TYR A 28 -23.11 4.08 -3.65
CA TYR A 28 -23.94 5.23 -3.96
C TYR A 28 -25.34 5.04 -3.35
N GLY A 29 -25.94 6.16 -2.96
CA GLY A 29 -27.37 6.18 -2.63
C GLY A 29 -28.23 5.89 -3.85
N VAL A 30 -29.41 5.33 -3.62
CA VAL A 30 -30.44 5.15 -4.67
C VAL A 30 -30.72 6.51 -5.34
N GLY A 31 -30.60 6.57 -6.67
CA GLY A 31 -30.85 7.77 -7.47
C GLY A 31 -29.63 8.66 -7.74
N CYS A 32 -28.43 8.28 -7.27
CA CYS A 32 -27.20 9.06 -7.47
C CYS A 32 -26.43 8.75 -8.77
N VAL A 33 -26.78 7.67 -9.49
CA VAL A 33 -26.11 7.28 -10.75
C VAL A 33 -26.89 7.86 -11.93
N GLY A 34 -26.24 8.69 -12.75
CA GLY A 34 -26.82 9.19 -14.00
C GLY A 34 -26.64 8.19 -15.15
N ASP A 35 -27.60 8.14 -16.08
CA ASP A 35 -27.75 7.13 -17.14
C ASP A 35 -26.56 6.95 -18.11
N ASN A 36 -25.48 7.74 -17.98
CA ASN A 36 -24.38 7.81 -18.95
C ASN A 36 -22.97 7.61 -18.37
N HIS A 37 -22.84 7.12 -17.13
CA HIS A 37 -21.53 6.85 -16.53
C HIS A 37 -21.28 5.34 -16.39
N ASN A 38 -20.18 4.86 -16.98
CA ASN A 38 -19.67 3.49 -16.82
C ASN A 38 -19.04 3.25 -15.43
N GLU A 39 -19.60 3.84 -14.37
CA GLU A 39 -19.10 3.65 -13.01
C GLU A 39 -19.57 2.29 -12.50
N VAL A 40 -18.63 1.39 -12.23
CA VAL A 40 -18.92 0.09 -11.61
C VAL A 40 -19.09 0.33 -10.11
N GLY A 41 -20.32 0.25 -9.62
CA GLY A 41 -20.64 0.55 -8.23
C GLY A 41 -21.80 -0.27 -7.69
N THR A 42 -21.90 -0.35 -6.37
CA THR A 42 -23.04 -0.99 -5.68
C THR A 42 -23.99 0.09 -5.18
N VAL A 43 -25.24 0.08 -5.66
CA VAL A 43 -26.30 0.95 -5.15
C VAL A 43 -26.82 0.38 -3.83
N LEU A 44 -26.82 1.19 -2.77
CA LEU A 44 -27.32 0.82 -1.44
C LEU A 44 -28.56 1.66 -1.06
N PRO A 45 -29.54 1.07 -0.35
CA PRO A 45 -30.62 1.84 0.26
C PRO A 45 -30.06 2.81 1.31
N SER A 46 -30.72 3.97 1.48
CA SER A 46 -30.23 5.03 2.39
C SER A 46 -29.99 4.56 3.81
N SER A 47 -30.82 3.66 4.33
CA SER A 47 -30.66 3.09 5.69
C SER A 47 -29.41 2.23 5.83
N GLU A 48 -28.97 1.57 4.76
CA GLU A 48 -27.74 0.77 4.75
C GLU A 48 -26.52 1.66 4.55
N LEU A 49 -26.60 2.62 3.62
CA LEU A 49 -25.54 3.60 3.38
C LEU A 49 -25.18 4.38 4.65
N LEU A 50 -26.19 4.80 5.43
CA LEU A 50 -26.01 5.56 6.67
C LEU A 50 -25.68 4.67 7.89
N SER A 51 -25.56 3.35 7.71
CA SER A 51 -25.39 2.43 8.83
C SER A 51 -23.94 2.35 9.33
N ASP A 52 -23.78 2.12 10.63
CA ASP A 52 -22.47 1.77 11.21
C ASP A 52 -21.90 0.46 10.62
N ALA A 53 -22.78 -0.42 10.11
CA ALA A 53 -22.36 -1.66 9.46
C ALA A 53 -21.61 -1.39 8.16
N GLN A 54 -22.03 -0.37 7.40
CA GLN A 54 -21.32 0.07 6.20
C GLN A 54 -19.95 0.63 6.55
N VAL A 55 -19.86 1.49 7.57
CA VAL A 55 -18.57 2.03 8.06
C VAL A 55 -17.63 0.91 8.48
N ARG A 56 -18.11 -0.09 9.24
CA ARG A 56 -17.29 -1.26 9.63
C ARG A 56 -16.82 -2.06 8.42
N THR A 57 -17.67 -2.24 7.42
CA THR A 57 -17.32 -2.97 6.19
C THR A 57 -16.19 -2.26 5.44
N MET A 58 -16.27 -0.92 5.31
CA MET A 58 -15.24 -0.12 4.65
C MET A 58 -13.92 -0.13 5.45
N ASN A 59 -13.98 0.07 6.76
CA ASN A 59 -12.79 0.01 7.63
C ASN A 59 -12.14 -1.37 7.64
N SER A 60 -12.93 -2.45 7.60
CA SER A 60 -12.41 -3.82 7.51
C SER A 60 -11.69 -4.07 6.19
N ALA A 61 -12.18 -3.52 5.08
CA ALA A 61 -11.54 -3.66 3.79
C ALA A 61 -10.25 -2.83 3.70
N ALA A 62 -10.25 -1.58 4.17
CA ALA A 62 -9.04 -0.76 4.20
C ALA A 62 -7.97 -1.32 5.13
N SER A 63 -8.34 -1.75 6.35
CA SER A 63 -7.39 -2.41 7.26
C SER A 63 -6.84 -3.70 6.65
N GLY A 64 -7.68 -4.52 5.99
CA GLY A 64 -7.22 -5.70 5.27
C GLY A 64 -6.16 -5.40 4.21
N ILE A 65 -6.29 -4.28 3.49
CA ILE A 65 -5.29 -3.83 2.51
C ILE A 65 -4.00 -3.42 3.22
N VAL A 66 -4.08 -2.50 4.17
CA VAL A 66 -2.89 -2.01 4.90
C VAL A 66 -2.15 -3.20 5.51
N LEU A 67 -2.86 -4.14 6.13
CA LEU A 67 -2.30 -5.31 6.80
C LEU A 67 -1.64 -6.34 5.87
N SER A 68 -1.96 -6.34 4.57
CA SER A 68 -1.53 -7.37 3.62
C SER A 68 -0.63 -6.87 2.50
N ASP A 69 -0.59 -5.56 2.23
CA ASP A 69 0.24 -4.95 1.20
C ASP A 69 1.34 -4.08 1.83
N PRO A 70 2.62 -4.52 1.81
CA PRO A 70 3.73 -3.76 2.39
C PRO A 70 4.01 -2.41 1.70
N PHE A 71 3.42 -2.18 0.52
CA PHE A 71 3.57 -0.93 -0.23
C PHE A 71 2.47 0.08 0.08
N VAL A 72 1.54 -0.26 0.97
CA VAL A 72 0.51 0.64 1.50
C VAL A 72 0.87 0.99 2.94
N SER A 73 1.60 2.09 3.13
CA SER A 73 2.04 2.53 4.46
C SER A 73 0.88 2.99 5.34
N SER A 74 -0.16 3.56 4.74
CA SER A 74 -1.34 4.01 5.46
C SER A 74 -2.57 4.19 4.57
N LEU A 75 -3.75 4.15 5.17
CA LEU A 75 -5.01 4.55 4.55
C LEU A 75 -5.87 5.32 5.56
N LYS A 76 -6.61 6.31 5.08
CA LYS A 76 -7.67 6.94 5.87
C LYS A 76 -8.81 5.95 6.11
N MET A 77 -9.42 6.05 7.29
CA MET A 77 -10.58 5.27 7.68
C MET A 77 -11.86 6.11 7.59
N TRP A 78 -13.01 5.49 7.86
CA TRP A 78 -14.31 6.13 7.85
C TRP A 78 -14.94 6.18 9.24
N ARG A 79 -15.75 7.22 9.45
CA ARG A 79 -16.71 7.40 10.54
C ARG A 79 -18.13 7.55 9.98
N PRO A 80 -19.18 7.40 10.80
CA PRO A 80 -20.54 7.77 10.39
C PRO A 80 -20.61 9.26 10.02
N GLY A 81 -21.39 9.58 9.00
CA GLY A 81 -21.62 10.94 8.52
C GLY A 81 -23.06 11.15 8.06
N GLU A 82 -23.48 12.41 7.97
CA GLU A 82 -24.86 12.81 7.68
C GLU A 82 -25.38 12.28 6.34
N ASN A 83 -24.49 12.17 5.35
CA ASN A 83 -24.81 11.70 3.99
C ASN A 83 -24.19 10.34 3.66
N GLY A 84 -23.64 9.64 4.65
CA GLY A 84 -22.91 8.38 4.47
C GLY A 84 -21.54 8.41 5.18
N PRO A 85 -20.73 7.36 4.99
CA PRO A 85 -19.39 7.27 5.58
C PRO A 85 -18.51 8.47 5.22
N ALA A 86 -17.99 9.16 6.23
CA ALA A 86 -17.07 10.29 6.06
C ALA A 86 -15.65 9.88 6.45
N LEU A 87 -14.64 10.34 5.71
CA LEU A 87 -13.24 10.08 6.06
C LEU A 87 -12.89 10.72 7.42
N ILE A 88 -12.01 10.04 8.16
CA ILE A 88 -11.33 10.62 9.32
C ILE A 88 -10.02 11.29 8.87
N GLU A 89 -9.53 12.24 9.67
CA GLU A 89 -8.29 12.96 9.35
C GLU A 89 -7.05 12.09 9.55
N GLU A 90 -7.07 11.26 10.60
CA GLU A 90 -5.95 10.39 10.96
C GLU A 90 -5.84 9.19 10.03
N ASP A 91 -4.61 8.87 9.66
CA ASP A 91 -4.33 7.69 8.84
C ASP A 91 -4.20 6.45 9.73
N TYR A 92 -4.74 5.33 9.25
CA TYR A 92 -4.46 4.02 9.83
C TYR A 92 -3.17 3.50 9.23
N VAL A 93 -2.14 3.40 10.07
CA VAL A 93 -0.78 3.01 9.71
C VAL A 93 -0.53 1.57 10.18
N GLN A 94 0.20 0.77 9.39
CA GLN A 94 0.80 -0.47 9.88
C GLN A 94 2.33 -0.35 9.87
N SER A 95 2.94 -0.89 10.92
CA SER A 95 4.39 -0.85 11.15
C SER A 95 5.03 -2.23 11.30
N ASN A 96 4.36 -3.31 10.91
CA ASN A 96 4.85 -4.68 11.13
C ASN A 96 5.63 -5.27 9.94
N TRP A 97 5.99 -4.46 8.94
CA TRP A 97 6.84 -4.91 7.85
C TRP A 97 8.28 -4.52 8.13
N TRP A 98 9.23 -5.33 7.69
CA TRP A 98 10.64 -4.98 7.76
C TRP A 98 10.95 -3.66 7.03
N THR A 99 10.19 -3.31 5.98
CA THR A 99 10.33 -2.03 5.24
C THR A 99 9.46 -0.89 5.78
N SER A 100 8.78 -1.08 6.92
CA SER A 100 8.10 0.02 7.61
C SER A 100 9.11 0.97 8.25
N GLU A 101 8.78 2.26 8.30
CA GLU A 101 9.63 3.29 8.91
C GLU A 101 10.04 2.91 10.34
N GLY A 102 11.35 2.96 10.62
CA GLY A 102 11.93 2.58 11.90
C GLY A 102 12.42 1.13 12.01
N ASN A 103 12.03 0.24 11.10
CA ASN A 103 12.42 -1.18 11.14
C ASN A 103 13.60 -1.55 10.22
N TYR A 104 14.04 -0.64 9.34
CA TYR A 104 15.14 -0.86 8.42
C TYR A 104 16.27 0.15 8.60
N ASP A 105 17.47 -0.23 8.17
CA ASP A 105 18.68 0.60 8.19
C ASP A 105 19.22 0.76 6.77
N VAL A 106 19.35 2.00 6.31
CA VAL A 106 19.99 2.38 5.04
C VAL A 106 21.26 3.22 5.23
N SER A 107 21.73 3.41 6.47
CA SER A 107 22.91 4.22 6.78
C SER A 107 24.21 3.67 6.17
N TRP A 108 24.23 2.39 5.83
CA TRP A 108 25.33 1.72 5.13
C TRP A 108 25.41 2.06 3.64
N TYR A 109 24.33 2.58 3.04
CA TYR A 109 24.25 2.82 1.60
C TYR A 109 24.83 4.19 1.22
N ASP A 110 25.60 4.18 0.14
CA ASP A 110 26.18 5.34 -0.51
C ASP A 110 26.19 5.04 -2.02
N GLU A 111 25.45 5.83 -2.80
CA GLU A 111 25.30 5.61 -4.23
C GLU A 111 26.64 5.62 -4.99
N SER A 112 27.66 6.32 -4.48
CA SER A 112 28.99 6.42 -5.09
C SER A 112 29.82 5.13 -4.97
N ARG A 113 29.45 4.21 -4.07
CA ARG A 113 30.16 2.96 -3.82
C ARG A 113 29.61 1.81 -4.67
N THR A 114 30.46 0.82 -4.92
CA THR A 114 30.11 -0.41 -5.64
C THR A 114 30.11 -1.65 -4.75
N GLU A 115 30.60 -1.56 -3.52
CA GLU A 115 30.70 -2.68 -2.59
C GLU A 115 30.18 -2.28 -1.21
N PHE A 116 29.30 -3.12 -0.67
CA PHE A 116 28.65 -2.92 0.62
C PHE A 116 28.68 -4.21 1.42
N THR A 117 28.78 -4.06 2.73
CA THR A 117 28.73 -5.17 3.68
C THR A 117 27.55 -4.95 4.60
N ILE A 118 26.70 -5.95 4.72
CA ILE A 118 25.56 -5.96 5.63
C ILE A 118 25.66 -7.17 6.58
N SER A 119 25.07 -7.02 7.76
CA SER A 119 25.25 -7.99 8.86
C SER A 119 24.06 -8.09 9.81
N THR A 120 23.02 -7.27 9.63
CA THR A 120 21.83 -7.25 10.50
C THR A 120 20.55 -7.37 9.67
N PRO A 121 19.43 -7.84 10.29
CA PRO A 121 18.15 -7.90 9.59
C PRO A 121 17.66 -6.54 9.09
N GLU A 122 17.88 -5.46 9.84
CA GLU A 122 17.51 -4.09 9.46
C GLU A 122 18.27 -3.64 8.20
N GLN A 123 19.54 -4.01 8.07
CA GLN A 123 20.35 -3.68 6.88
C GLN A 123 19.88 -4.46 5.64
N LEU A 124 19.52 -5.73 5.80
CA LEU A 124 18.92 -6.52 4.72
C LEU A 124 17.53 -6.00 4.34
N ALA A 125 16.73 -5.57 5.32
CA ALA A 125 15.47 -4.87 5.10
C ALA A 125 15.68 -3.53 4.38
N GLY A 126 16.75 -2.81 4.72
CA GLY A 126 17.15 -1.58 4.03
C GLY A 126 17.48 -1.80 2.56
N LEU A 127 18.12 -2.93 2.22
CA LEU A 127 18.32 -3.31 0.82
C LEU A 127 16.97 -3.55 0.11
N ALA A 128 16.03 -4.26 0.74
CA ALA A 128 14.70 -4.48 0.18
C ALA A 128 13.97 -3.15 -0.06
N TYR A 129 14.02 -2.24 0.92
CA TYR A 129 13.45 -0.90 0.81
C TYR A 129 14.06 -0.10 -0.36
N LEU A 130 15.39 -0.05 -0.46
CA LEU A 130 16.08 0.70 -1.53
C LEU A 130 15.73 0.17 -2.92
N VAL A 131 15.73 -1.15 -3.09
CA VAL A 131 15.36 -1.77 -4.38
C VAL A 131 13.91 -1.45 -4.75
N ASN A 132 12.99 -1.59 -3.79
CA ASN A 132 11.57 -1.30 -4.00
C ASN A 132 11.25 0.19 -4.17
N THR A 133 12.21 1.07 -3.87
CA THR A 133 12.15 2.53 -4.09
C THR A 133 13.08 2.99 -5.23
N CYS A 134 13.26 2.14 -6.24
CA CYS A 134 13.93 2.42 -7.52
C CYS A 134 15.46 2.44 -7.52
N HIS A 135 16.14 1.81 -6.57
CA HIS A 135 17.60 1.60 -6.61
C HIS A 135 17.93 0.20 -7.15
N THR A 136 18.44 0.09 -8.38
CA THR A 136 18.64 -1.23 -9.02
C THR A 136 19.86 -1.99 -8.52
N PHE A 137 20.83 -1.32 -7.89
CA PHE A 137 22.14 -1.88 -7.55
C PHE A 137 22.94 -2.45 -8.73
N SER A 138 22.66 -2.02 -9.98
CA SER A 138 23.42 -2.47 -11.14
C SER A 138 24.91 -2.16 -11.00
N GLY A 139 25.76 -3.19 -11.19
CA GLY A 139 27.21 -3.09 -11.03
C GLY A 139 27.69 -2.95 -9.57
N LYS A 140 26.80 -3.20 -8.59
CA LYS A 140 27.12 -3.16 -7.17
C LYS A 140 27.04 -4.56 -6.55
N THR A 141 27.83 -4.80 -5.50
CA THR A 141 27.89 -6.05 -4.75
C THR A 141 27.48 -5.82 -3.30
N ILE A 142 26.59 -6.67 -2.80
CA ILE A 142 26.23 -6.78 -1.38
C ILE A 142 26.87 -8.04 -0.84
N LEU A 143 27.68 -7.93 0.21
CA LEU A 143 28.20 -9.05 0.99
C LEU A 143 27.43 -9.17 2.30
N LEU A 144 26.82 -10.33 2.53
CA LEU A 144 26.24 -10.70 3.82
C LEU A 144 27.30 -11.40 4.68
N THR A 145 27.46 -10.95 5.93
CA THR A 145 28.54 -11.43 6.82
C THR A 145 28.06 -12.18 8.06
N ASN A 146 26.75 -12.22 8.30
CA ASN A 146 26.13 -12.91 9.43
C ASN A 146 24.84 -13.62 8.98
N ASP A 147 24.45 -14.64 9.73
CA ASP A 147 23.11 -15.19 9.67
C ASP A 147 22.06 -14.11 10.03
N ILE A 148 20.92 -14.14 9.35
CA ILE A 148 19.86 -13.16 9.53
C ILE A 148 18.60 -13.85 10.05
N ASP A 149 18.13 -13.42 11.21
CA ASP A 149 16.80 -13.75 11.72
C ASP A 149 15.81 -12.65 11.33
N LEU A 150 14.78 -13.02 10.56
CA LEU A 150 13.74 -12.10 10.08
C LEU A 150 12.41 -12.28 10.83
N ALA A 151 12.37 -13.02 11.94
CA ALA A 151 11.12 -13.39 12.62
C ALA A 151 10.39 -12.21 13.29
N GLU A 152 11.06 -11.09 13.55
CA GLU A 152 10.46 -9.94 14.26
C GLU A 152 9.38 -9.22 13.46
N HIS A 153 9.48 -9.20 12.12
CA HIS A 153 8.56 -8.51 11.23
C HIS A 153 8.24 -9.31 9.97
N LEU A 154 7.17 -8.91 9.27
CA LEU A 154 6.82 -9.49 7.99
C LEU A 154 7.84 -9.11 6.92
N TRP A 155 8.32 -10.10 6.17
CA TRP A 155 9.32 -9.92 5.14
C TRP A 155 8.75 -9.36 3.84
N VAL A 156 9.48 -8.43 3.24
CA VAL A 156 9.19 -7.87 1.91
C VAL A 156 10.32 -8.29 0.97
N PRO A 157 10.01 -8.95 -0.16
CA PRO A 157 11.04 -9.36 -1.12
C PRO A 157 11.91 -8.18 -1.60
N ILE A 158 13.19 -8.48 -1.85
CA ILE A 158 14.12 -7.55 -2.48
C ILE A 158 13.78 -7.48 -3.97
N GLY A 159 13.04 -6.45 -4.34
CA GLY A 159 12.44 -6.32 -5.67
C GLY A 159 10.99 -6.78 -5.72
N ARG A 160 10.29 -6.31 -6.74
CA ARG A 160 8.86 -6.53 -6.94
C ARG A 160 8.58 -6.76 -8.41
N ASN A 161 7.87 -7.84 -8.70
CA ASN A 161 7.28 -8.06 -10.01
C ASN A 161 5.84 -7.50 -10.02
N SER A 162 5.49 -6.77 -11.07
CA SER A 162 4.17 -6.18 -11.27
C SER A 162 3.77 -6.30 -12.74
N ARG A 163 2.48 -6.50 -13.00
CA ARG A 163 1.93 -6.52 -14.36
C ARG A 163 2.05 -5.17 -15.08
N ASN A 164 2.11 -4.09 -14.31
CA ASN A 164 2.37 -2.74 -14.80
C ASN A 164 3.88 -2.49 -14.74
N ALA A 165 4.47 -1.96 -15.82
CA ALA A 165 5.93 -1.74 -15.90
C ALA A 165 6.43 -0.60 -14.98
N GLN A 166 5.56 0.32 -14.57
CA GLN A 166 5.87 1.53 -13.78
C GLN A 166 6.18 1.26 -12.29
N SER A 167 6.51 0.01 -11.98
CA SER A 167 6.13 -0.65 -10.73
C SER A 167 7.06 -1.79 -10.39
N VAL A 168 7.77 -2.24 -11.42
CA VAL A 168 8.70 -3.35 -11.37
C VAL A 168 9.95 -2.81 -10.72
N ALA A 169 10.33 -3.41 -9.60
CA ALA A 169 11.57 -3.14 -8.91
C ALA A 169 12.45 -4.36 -9.06
N ILE A 170 13.67 -4.19 -9.57
CA ILE A 170 14.59 -5.30 -9.84
C ILE A 170 15.90 -5.02 -9.12
N PHE A 171 16.34 -5.99 -8.32
CA PHE A 171 17.72 -6.05 -7.87
C PHE A 171 18.58 -6.61 -9.01
N GLY A 172 19.43 -5.75 -9.56
CA GLY A 172 20.38 -6.04 -10.63
C GLY A 172 21.84 -6.05 -10.14
N GLY A 173 22.05 -6.15 -8.82
CA GLY A 173 23.38 -6.29 -8.22
C GLY A 173 23.80 -7.75 -8.05
N THR A 174 25.01 -7.93 -7.53
CA THR A 174 25.50 -9.22 -7.05
C THR A 174 25.21 -9.33 -5.56
N PHE A 175 24.58 -10.42 -5.13
CA PHE A 175 24.41 -10.73 -3.71
C PHE A 175 25.31 -11.92 -3.35
N ASP A 176 26.30 -11.69 -2.52
CA ASP A 176 27.17 -12.71 -1.95
C ASP A 176 26.68 -13.05 -0.54
N GLY A 177 26.19 -14.28 -0.37
CA GLY A 177 25.62 -14.77 0.89
C GLY A 177 26.65 -15.18 1.94
N GLY A 178 27.96 -14.98 1.70
CA GLY A 178 29.01 -15.25 2.69
C GLY A 178 29.33 -16.74 2.91
N GLY A 179 28.49 -17.66 2.40
CA GLY A 179 28.79 -19.09 2.26
C GLY A 179 28.75 -19.90 3.57
N THR A 180 27.97 -19.49 4.56
CA THR A 180 27.86 -20.16 5.87
C THR A 180 26.67 -21.11 5.97
#